data_AF-A0A9E2IFM1-F1
#
_entry.id   AF-A0A9E2IFM1-F1
#
_cell.length_a   1.000
_cell.length_b   1.000
_cell.length_c   1.000
_cell.angle_alpha   90.00
_cell.angle_beta   90.00
_cell.angle_gamma   90.00
#
_symmetry.space_group_name_H-M   'P 1'
#
loop_
_entity.id
_entity.type
_entity.pdbx_description
1 polymer ?
#
loop_
_entity_poly.entity_id
_entity_poly.type
_entity_poly.pdbx_seq_one_letter_code
_entity_poly.pdbx_strand_id
1 'polypeptide(L)' 'MELLSKIKTEIVNPAIYLLLALAAVYFVYGVFVFVSTDDDKTRKEGKKHMIWGVVGIAIMLSVKGIIATIRATIN' A
#
# COMPACT_ATOMS: atom_id res chain seq x y z
N MET A 1 -3.69 -7.93 -28.37
CA MET A 1 -4.08 -8.33 -26.99
C MET A 1 -2.92 -8.90 -26.18
N GLU A 2 -2.00 -9.66 -26.78
CA GLU A 2 -0.87 -10.30 -26.08
C GLU A 2 0.12 -9.34 -25.39
N LEU A 3 0.35 -8.16 -25.98
CA LEU A 3 1.22 -7.13 -25.39
C LEU A 3 0.63 -6.56 -24.09
N LEU A 4 -0.68 -6.32 -24.07
CA LEU A 4 -1.37 -5.77 -22.90
C LEU A 4 -1.34 -6.76 -21.72
N SER A 5 -1.50 -8.06 -22.00
CA SER A 5 -1.40 -9.09 -20.97
C SER A 5 0.01 -9.19 -20.42
N LYS A 6 1.03 -9.18 -21.27
CA LYS A 6 2.45 -9.20 -20.83
C LYS A 6 2.79 -7.98 -19.98
N ILE A 7 2.38 -6.77 -20.38
CA ILE A 7 2.61 -5.57 -19.55
C ILE A 7 1.95 -5.72 -18.18
N LYS A 8 0.72 -6.25 -18.13
CA LYS A 8 0.03 -6.45 -16.86
C LYS A 8 0.73 -7.48 -15.97
N THR A 9 1.12 -8.63 -16.51
CA THR A 9 1.70 -9.72 -15.71
C THR A 9 3.13 -9.44 -15.29
N GLU A 10 3.93 -8.87 -16.19
CA GLU A 10 5.37 -8.71 -15.97
C GLU A 10 5.73 -7.37 -15.32
N ILE A 11 4.90 -6.34 -15.48
CA ILE A 11 5.20 -4.99 -14.98
C ILE A 11 4.21 -4.56 -13.91
N VAL A 12 2.91 -4.51 -14.25
CA VAL A 12 1.89 -3.92 -13.35
C VAL A 12 1.71 -4.74 -12.08
N ASN A 13 1.56 -6.06 -12.20
CA ASN A 13 1.37 -6.93 -11.03
C ASN A 13 2.58 -6.89 -10.07
N PRO A 14 3.83 -7.09 -10.53
CA PRO A 14 5.00 -6.94 -9.68
C PRO A 14 5.13 -5.55 -9.05
N ALA A 15 4.83 -4.48 -9.80
CA ALA A 15 4.86 -3.12 -9.27
C ALA A 15 3.85 -2.93 -8.12
N ILE A 16 2.64 -3.47 -8.23
CA ILE A 16 1.65 -3.43 -7.13
C ILE A 16 2.19 -4.14 -5.89
N TYR A 17 2.79 -5.33 -6.03
CA TYR A 17 3.36 -6.05 -4.89
C TYR A 17 4.56 -5.32 -4.28
N LEU A 18 5.38 -4.68 -5.11
CA LEU A 18 6.49 -3.85 -4.64
C LEU A 18 5.98 -2.64 -3.85
N LEU A 19 4.97 -1.94 -4.35
CA LEU A 19 4.35 -0.81 -3.65
C LEU A 19 3.71 -1.25 -2.32
N LEU A 20 3.10 -2.44 -2.28
CA LEU A 20 2.58 -3.02 -1.04
C LEU A 20 3.70 -3.28 -0.03
N ALA A 21 4.81 -3.88 -0.47
CA ALA A 21 5.97 -4.12 0.38
C ALA A 21 6.55 -2.80 0.91
N LEU A 22 6.68 -1.78 0.06
CA LEU A 22 7.17 -0.46 0.46
C LEU A 22 6.24 0.22 1.47
N ALA A 23 4.92 0.16 1.26
CA ALA A 23 3.94 0.70 2.21
C ALA A 23 4.01 -0.02 3.57
N ALA A 24 4.16 -1.35 3.56
CA ALA A 24 4.33 -2.13 4.78
C ALA A 24 5.64 -1.79 5.51
N VAL A 25 6.76 -1.67 4.79
CA VAL A 25 8.04 -1.23 5.36
C VAL A 25 7.93 0.16 5.96
N TYR A 26 7.30 1.10 5.26
CA TYR A 26 7.10 2.46 5.75
C TYR A 26 6.20 2.51 7.00
N PHE A 27 5.17 1.65 7.05
CA PHE A 27 4.35 1.48 8.25
C PHE A 27 5.18 0.96 9.43
N VAL A 28 5.97 -0.10 9.23
CA VAL A 28 6.83 -0.69 10.27
C VAL A 28 7.88 0.31 10.74
N TYR A 29 8.46 1.10 9.83
CA TYR A 29 9.37 2.19 10.17
C TYR A 29 8.67 3.22 11.08
N GLY A 30 7.43 3.60 10.76
CA GLY A 30 6.63 4.46 11.64
C GLY A 30 6.39 3.87 13.02
N VAL A 31 6.11 2.56 13.12
CA VAL A 31 5.99 1.85 14.40
C VAL A 31 7.30 1.92 15.18
N PHE A 32 8.43 1.65 14.53
CA PHE A 32 9.75 1.72 15.16
C PHE A 32 10.02 3.12 15.73
N VAL A 33 9.82 4.17 14.93
CA VAL A 33 9.98 5.57 15.37
C VAL A 33 9.03 5.92 16.52
N PHE A 34 7.80 5.42 16.49
CA PHE A 34 6.81 5.68 17.52
C PHE A 34 7.16 5.06 18.88
N VAL A 35 7.82 3.89 18.89
CA VAL A 35 8.18 3.17 20.12
C VAL A 35 9.60 3.48 20.61
N SER A 36 10.48 4.00 19.76
CA SER A 36 11.89 4.23 20.08
C SER A 36 12.18 5.57 20.76
N THR A 37 11.16 6.40 21.01
CA THR A 37 11.34 7.76 21.50
C THR A 37 10.26 8.15 22.50
N ASP A 38 10.65 8.94 23.50
CA ASP A 38 9.75 9.61 24.45
C ASP A 38 9.46 11.07 24.05
N ASP A 39 10.13 11.60 23.03
CA ASP A 39 9.87 12.95 22.53
C ASP A 39 8.54 13.03 21.76
N ASP A 40 7.67 13.94 22.18
CA ASP A 40 6.34 14.11 21.60
C ASP A 40 6.34 14.47 20.11
N LYS A 41 7.37 15.19 19.62
CA LYS A 41 7.43 15.58 18.20
C LYS A 41 7.80 14.39 17.34
N THR A 42 8.86 13.67 17.69
CA THR A 42 9.28 12.45 16.98
C THR A 42 8.19 11.38 17.06
N ARG A 43 7.51 11.27 18.20
CA ARG A 43 6.38 10.34 18.36
C ARG A 43 5.20 10.68 17.45
N LYS A 44 4.88 11.96 17.25
CA LYS A 44 3.86 12.41 16.27
C LYS A 44 4.28 12.08 14.83
N GLU A 45 5.56 12.20 14.52
CA GLU A 45 6.10 11.84 13.20
C GLU A 45 5.99 10.33 12.93
N GLY A 46 6.34 9.48 13.91
CA GLY A 46 6.13 8.03 13.83
C GLY A 46 4.67 7.67 13.57
N LYS A 47 3.71 8.29 14.28
CA LYS A 47 2.27 8.12 14.00
C LYS A 47 1.90 8.51 12.57
N LYS A 48 2.45 9.62 12.06
CA LYS A 48 2.20 10.07 10.69
C LYS A 48 2.69 9.03 9.68
N HIS A 49 3.88 8.46 9.87
CA HIS A 49 4.39 7.39 9.00
C HIS A 49 3.50 6.15 9.02
N MET A 50 3.03 5.73 10.20
CA MET A 50 2.07 4.63 10.34
C MET A 50 0.78 4.91 9.55
N ILE A 51 0.19 6.10 9.73
CA ILE A 51 -1.06 6.47 9.05
C ILE A 51 -0.87 6.45 7.53
N TRP A 52 0.19 7.04 7.00
CA TRP A 52 0.45 7.05 5.56
C TRP A 52 0.71 5.64 4.99
N GLY A 53 1.37 4.77 5.74
CA GLY A 53 1.52 3.35 5.38
C GLY A 53 0.16 2.65 5.28
N VAL A 54 -0.72 2.82 6.28
CA VAL A 54 -2.08 2.24 6.27
C VAL A 54 -2.93 2.81 5.13
N VAL A 55 -2.88 4.12 4.90
CA VAL A 55 -3.61 4.78 3.79
C VAL A 55 -3.17 4.21 2.44
N GLY A 56 -1.87 4.02 2.23
CA GLY A 56 -1.35 3.39 1.01
C GLY A 56 -1.93 1.98 0.80
N ILE A 57 -1.93 1.16 1.85
CA ILE A 57 -2.50 -0.20 1.81
C ILE A 57 -4.01 -0.16 1.55
N ALA A 58 -4.74 0.73 2.22
CA ALA A 58 -6.17 0.88 2.05
C ALA A 58 -6.55 1.24 0.60
N ILE A 59 -5.80 2.14 -0.05
CA ILE A 59 -6.00 2.48 -1.47
C ILE A 59 -5.81 1.24 -2.35
N MET A 60 -4.76 0.45 -2.12
CA MET A 60 -4.52 -0.77 -2.90
C MET A 60 -5.63 -1.81 -2.75
N LEU A 61 -6.16 -1.98 -1.53
CA LEU A 61 -7.31 -2.87 -1.28
C LEU A 61 -8.58 -2.33 -1.93
N SER A 62 -8.80 -1.01 -1.90
CA SER A 62 -9.95 -0.35 -2.50
C SER A 62 -9.98 -0.57 -4.01
N VAL A 63 -8.84 -0.44 -4.70
CA VAL A 63 -8.74 -0.71 -6.14
C VAL A 63 -9.12 -2.16 -6.47
N LYS A 64 -8.63 -3.15 -5.72
CA LYS A 64 -9.01 -4.56 -5.92
C LYS A 64 -10.52 -4.78 -5.69
N GLY A 65 -11.09 -4.15 -4.66
CA GLY A 65 -12.52 -4.18 -4.38
C GLY A 65 -13.35 -3.61 -5.53
N ILE A 66 -13.00 -2.43 -6.03
CA ILE A 66 -13.67 -1.79 -7.17
C ILE A 66 -13.63 -2.68 -8.41
N ILE A 67 -12.44 -3.23 -8.74
CA ILE A 67 -12.29 -4.14 -9.88
C ILE A 67 -13.16 -5.40 -9.71
N ALA A 68 -13.24 -5.96 -8.50
CA ALA A 68 -14.07 -7.11 -8.21
C ALA A 68 -15.57 -6.80 -8.37
N THR A 69 -16.03 -5.65 -7.86
CA THR A 69 -17.42 -5.20 -8.02
C THR A 69 -17.77 -5.00 -9.48
N ILE A 70 -16.93 -4.31 -10.25
CA ILE A 70 -17.16 -4.11 -11.69
C ILE A 70 -17.26 -5.45 -12.43
N ARG A 71 -16.38 -6.41 -12.12
CA ARG A 71 -16.44 -7.76 -12.71
C ARG A 71 -17.72 -8.48 -12.33
N ALA A 72 -18.18 -8.38 -11.08
CA ALA A 72 -19.41 -9.02 -10.62
C ALA A 72 -20.67 -8.43 -11.29
N THR A 73 -20.66 -7.15 -11.67
CA THR A 73 -21.78 -6.51 -12.37
C THR A 73 -21.83 -6.82 -13.86
N ILE A 74 -20.67 -6.98 -14.52
CA ILE A 74 -20.58 -7.17 -15.97
C ILE A 74 -20.65 -8.66 -16.38
N ASN A 75 -20.49 -9.57 -15.42
CA ASN A 75 -20.48 -11.02 -15.64
C ASN A 75 -21.86 -11.67 -15.58
#